data_AF-A0A963M6B4-F1
#
_entry.id   AF-A0A963M6B4-F1
#
_cell.length_a   1.000
_cell.length_b   1.000
_cell.length_c   1.000
_cell.angle_alpha   90.00
_cell.angle_beta   90.00
_cell.angle_gamma   90.00
#
_symmetry.space_group_name_H-M   'P 1'
#
loop_
_entity.id
_entity.type
_entity.pdbx_description
1 polymer ?
#
loop_
_entity_poly.entity_id
_entity_poly.type
_entity_poly.pdbx_seq_one_letter_code
_entity_poly.pdbx_strand_id
1 'polypeptide(L)'
;TGPAILAQYAPKAVVQEFQTHQEALDALRQGRVDAYVTDYTLLLNTLSLGTGDAKLAGAPFGAQDPYGIGLPKGSDGVAFVNAFLKKVEADGTWAKLWTISIGQRTGSTAVPTPPAIP
;
A
#
# COMPACT_ATOMS: atom_id res chain seq x y z
N THR A 1 4.14 -8.33 1.64
CA THR A 1 5.06 -7.95 2.73
C THR A 1 5.41 -9.13 3.63
N GLY A 2 6.43 -9.02 4.49
CA GLY A 2 6.67 -9.95 5.61
C GLY A 2 8.13 -10.42 5.75
N PRO A 3 8.48 -11.08 6.87
CA PRO A 3 9.86 -11.51 7.17
C PRO A 3 10.48 -12.41 6.10
N ALA A 4 9.70 -13.33 5.53
CA ALA A 4 10.18 -14.26 4.50
C ALA A 4 10.58 -13.55 3.19
N ILE A 5 9.82 -12.52 2.78
CA ILE A 5 10.18 -11.69 1.62
C ILE A 5 11.39 -10.83 1.99
N LEU A 6 11.39 -10.20 3.16
CA LEU A 6 12.48 -9.34 3.60
C LEU A 6 13.83 -10.08 3.63
N ALA A 7 13.85 -11.34 4.08
CA ALA A 7 15.05 -12.17 4.09
C ALA A 7 15.69 -12.37 2.70
N GLN A 8 14.91 -12.28 1.61
CA GLN A 8 15.44 -12.40 0.25
C GLN A 8 16.15 -11.12 -0.21
N TYR A 9 15.68 -9.95 0.23
CA TYR A 9 16.17 -8.64 -0.23
C TYR A 9 17.15 -7.98 0.75
N ALA A 10 17.04 -8.28 2.05
CA ALA A 10 17.89 -7.78 3.11
C ALA A 10 18.29 -8.92 4.08
N PRO A 11 19.01 -9.95 3.61
CA PRO A 11 19.33 -11.15 4.41
C PRO A 11 20.18 -10.87 5.66
N LYS A 12 20.82 -9.70 5.73
CA LYS A 12 21.66 -9.28 6.87
C LYS A 12 20.91 -8.41 7.88
N ALA A 13 19.65 -8.06 7.62
CA ALA A 13 18.87 -7.22 8.52
C ALA A 13 18.52 -7.99 9.80
N VAL A 14 18.59 -7.31 10.94
CA VAL A 14 17.97 -7.80 12.18
C VAL A 14 16.49 -7.45 12.12
N VAL A 15 15.62 -8.45 12.11
CA VAL A 15 14.18 -8.25 11.93
C VAL A 15 13.50 -8.10 13.28
N GLN A 16 12.79 -6.99 13.46
CA GLN A 16 11.85 -6.78 14.55
C GLN A 16 10.44 -6.72 13.98
N GLU A 17 9.58 -7.67 14.37
CA GLU A 17 8.18 -7.67 13.98
C GLU A 17 7.35 -6.78 14.93
N PHE A 18 6.30 -6.18 14.37
CA PHE A 18 5.32 -5.36 15.07
C PHE A 18 3.93 -5.82 14.68
N GLN A 19 2.94 -5.59 15.54
CA GLN A 19 1.57 -6.02 15.26
C GLN A 19 0.88 -5.11 14.25
N THR A 20 1.27 -3.82 14.21
CA THR A 20 0.68 -2.84 13.29
C THR A 20 1.73 -2.05 12.53
N HIS A 21 1.36 -1.55 11.35
CA HIS A 21 2.22 -0.64 10.59
C HIS A 21 2.48 0.67 11.35
N GLN A 22 1.56 1.09 12.24
CA GLN A 22 1.72 2.29 13.07
C GLN A 22 2.81 2.10 14.11
N GLU A 23 2.85 0.94 14.79
CA GLU A 23 3.92 0.60 15.73
C GLU A 23 5.30 0.57 15.05
N ALA A 24 5.37 0.03 13.84
CA ALA A 24 6.61 -0.01 13.06
C ALA A 24 7.05 1.40 12.60
N LEU A 25 6.11 2.26 12.19
CA LEU A 25 6.39 3.64 11.83
C LEU A 25 6.87 4.45 13.05
N ASP A 26 6.25 4.27 14.21
CA ASP A 26 6.66 4.95 15.44
C ASP A 26 8.02 4.44 15.92
N ALA A 27 8.34 3.15 15.73
CA ALA A 27 9.68 2.63 15.97
C ALA A 27 10.74 3.31 15.09
N LEU A 28 10.45 3.55 13.80
CA LEU A 28 11.34 4.30 12.91
C LEU A 28 11.52 5.74 13.43
N ARG A 29 10.42 6.43 13.74
CA ARG A 29 10.44 7.83 14.22
C ARG A 29 11.23 8.01 15.52
N GLN A 30 11.18 7.00 16.38
CA GLN A 30 11.91 6.97 17.66
C GLN A 30 13.37 6.49 17.51
N GLY A 31 13.81 6.12 16.30
CA GLY A 31 15.15 5.59 16.06
C GLY A 31 15.39 4.19 16.65
N ARG A 32 14.32 3.43 16.93
CA ARG A 32 14.43 2.03 17.40
C ARG A 32 14.70 1.05 16.27
N VAL A 33 14.40 1.42 15.02
CA VAL A 33 14.73 0.68 13.80
C VAL A 33 15.23 1.64 12.72
N ASP A 34 16.08 1.16 11.81
CA ASP A 34 16.62 1.97 10.70
C ASP A 34 15.66 2.09 9.51
N ALA A 35 14.76 1.12 9.36
CA ALA A 35 13.76 1.07 8.31
C ALA A 35 12.53 0.29 8.78
N TYR A 36 11.35 0.66 8.26
CA TYR A 36 10.15 -0.17 8.34
C TYR A 36 9.75 -0.62 6.93
N VAL A 37 9.38 -1.88 6.80
CA VAL A 37 9.04 -2.50 5.52
C VAL A 37 7.59 -2.96 5.59
N THR A 38 6.75 -2.43 4.70
CA THR A 38 5.35 -2.81 4.58
C THR A 38 4.83 -2.62 3.15
N ASP A 39 3.53 -2.75 2.95
CA ASP A 39 2.87 -2.64 1.66
C ASP A 39 3.05 -1.24 1.07
N TYR A 40 3.31 -1.19 -0.24
CA TYR A 40 3.64 0.06 -0.92
C TYR A 40 2.56 1.14 -0.77
N THR A 41 1.28 0.76 -0.86
CA THR A 41 0.17 1.70 -0.69
C THR A 41 0.10 2.26 0.74
N LEU A 42 0.46 1.48 1.76
CA LEU A 42 0.57 1.99 3.14
C LEU A 42 1.73 2.98 3.28
N LEU A 43 2.88 2.70 2.65
CA LEU A 43 3.99 3.65 2.61
C LEU A 43 3.58 4.97 1.95
N LEU A 44 2.87 4.91 0.82
CA LEU A 44 2.35 6.09 0.14
C LEU A 44 1.34 6.84 1.02
N ASN A 45 0.46 6.14 1.73
CA ASN A 45 -0.45 6.75 2.69
C ASN A 45 0.31 7.47 3.81
N THR A 46 1.34 6.86 4.39
CA THR A 46 2.19 7.52 5.39
C THR A 46 2.81 8.81 4.86
N LEU A 47 3.37 8.78 3.64
CA LEU A 47 3.92 9.99 3.01
C LEU A 47 2.85 11.06 2.73
N SER A 48 1.63 10.64 2.38
CA SER A 48 0.50 11.53 2.12
C SER A 48 0.07 12.36 3.34
N LEU A 49 0.48 11.96 4.56
CA LEU A 49 0.21 12.72 5.78
C LEU A 49 1.07 13.99 5.90
N GLY A 50 2.11 14.14 5.08
CA GLY A 50 2.89 15.38 5.00
C GLY A 50 3.74 15.71 6.22
N THR A 51 4.05 14.74 7.07
CA THR A 51 4.89 14.92 8.27
C THR A 51 6.36 15.18 7.95
N GLY A 52 6.84 14.75 6.77
CA GLY A 52 8.22 14.98 6.30
C GLY A 52 9.30 14.19 7.05
N ASP A 53 8.90 13.28 7.94
CA ASP A 53 9.76 12.50 8.83
C ASP A 53 10.13 11.12 8.28
N ALA A 54 9.64 10.78 7.08
CA ALA A 54 9.93 9.52 6.39
C ALA A 54 10.07 9.74 4.88
N LYS A 55 10.75 8.80 4.22
CA LYS A 55 10.88 8.75 2.76
C LYS A 55 10.89 7.30 2.29
N LEU A 56 10.57 7.08 1.01
CA LEU A 56 10.83 5.79 0.38
C LEU A 56 12.35 5.59 0.25
N ALA A 57 12.85 4.46 0.76
CA ALA A 57 14.28 4.13 0.73
C ALA A 57 14.74 3.61 -0.63
N GLY A 58 13.81 3.17 -1.50
CA GLY A 58 14.12 2.60 -2.81
C GLY A 58 12.87 2.16 -3.55
N ALA A 59 13.08 1.40 -4.63
CA ALA A 59 12.00 0.80 -5.40
C ALA A 59 11.27 -0.29 -4.58
N PRO A 60 9.96 -0.50 -4.80
CA PRO A 60 9.24 -1.62 -4.22
C PRO A 60 9.86 -2.96 -4.63
N PHE A 61 9.73 -3.96 -3.76
CA PHE A 61 10.21 -5.32 -3.98
C PHE A 61 9.20 -6.36 -3.50
N GLY A 62 9.40 -7.62 -3.88
CA GLY A 62 8.46 -8.71 -3.62
C GLY A 62 7.39 -8.84 -4.70
N ALA A 63 6.44 -9.74 -4.45
CA ALA A 63 5.30 -9.98 -5.35
C ALA A 63 4.35 -8.77 -5.36
N GLN A 64 3.63 -8.61 -6.48
CA GLN A 64 2.52 -7.67 -6.53
C GLN A 64 1.42 -8.08 -5.55
N ASP A 65 0.84 -7.09 -4.88
CA ASP A 65 -0.19 -7.28 -3.86
C ASP A 65 -1.45 -6.47 -4.21
N PRO A 66 -2.26 -6.93 -5.18
CA PRO A 66 -3.47 -6.22 -5.58
C PRO A 66 -4.55 -6.33 -4.50
N TYR A 67 -4.99 -5.19 -3.99
CA TYR A 67 -6.03 -5.16 -2.95
C TYR A 67 -7.40 -5.54 -3.53
N GLY A 68 -8.11 -6.41 -2.81
CA GLY A 68 -9.48 -6.79 -3.11
C GLY A 68 -10.45 -6.41 -2.00
N ILE A 69 -11.74 -6.37 -2.33
CA ILE A 69 -12.82 -6.21 -1.35
C ILE A 69 -13.25 -7.59 -0.87
N GLY A 70 -12.95 -7.90 0.40
CA GLY A 70 -13.31 -9.17 1.01
C GLY A 70 -14.82 -9.29 1.24
N LEU A 71 -15.40 -10.42 0.83
CA LEU A 71 -16.81 -10.77 1.05
C LEU A 71 -16.91 -12.18 1.68
N PRO A 72 -18.03 -12.52 2.33
CA PRO A 72 -18.27 -13.89 2.79
C PRO A 72 -18.09 -14.90 1.66
N LYS A 73 -17.49 -16.05 1.97
CA LYS A 73 -17.28 -17.11 0.98
C LYS A 73 -18.63 -17.56 0.40
N GLY A 74 -18.76 -17.49 -0.93
CA GLY A 74 -19.99 -17.84 -1.65
C GLY A 74 -21.03 -16.70 -1.74
N SER A 75 -20.70 -15.48 -1.31
CA SER A 75 -21.56 -14.31 -1.45
C SER A 75 -21.87 -14.00 -2.91
N ASP A 76 -23.15 -13.83 -3.25
CA ASP A 76 -23.60 -13.32 -4.55
C ASP A 76 -23.24 -11.85 -4.77
N GLY A 77 -23.02 -11.09 -3.68
CA GLY A 77 -22.52 -9.72 -3.70
C GLY A 77 -21.21 -9.49 -4.47
N VAL A 78 -20.43 -10.55 -4.77
CA VAL A 78 -19.24 -10.46 -5.63
C VAL A 78 -19.61 -9.87 -7.00
N ALA A 79 -20.74 -10.30 -7.58
CA ALA A 79 -21.18 -9.81 -8.89
C ALA A 79 -21.48 -8.30 -8.86
N PHE A 80 -22.13 -7.84 -7.78
CA PHE A 80 -22.41 -6.42 -7.58
C PHE A 80 -21.12 -5.61 -7.42
N VAL A 81 -20.19 -6.06 -6.56
CA VAL A 81 -18.93 -5.35 -6.30
C VAL A 81 -18.08 -5.26 -7.56
N ASN A 82 -17.91 -6.34 -8.31
CA ASN A 82 -17.15 -6.31 -9.56
C ASN A 82 -17.81 -5.39 -10.61
N ALA A 83 -19.14 -5.42 -10.74
CA ALA A 83 -19.86 -4.51 -11.64
C ALA A 83 -19.73 -3.04 -11.22
N PHE A 84 -19.73 -2.76 -9.91
CA PHE A 84 -19.51 -1.42 -9.37
C PHE A 84 -18.08 -0.93 -9.65
N LEU A 85 -17.06 -1.73 -9.36
CA LEU A 85 -15.66 -1.38 -9.61
C LEU A 85 -15.40 -1.12 -11.10
N LYS A 86 -16.00 -1.92 -12.01
CA LYS A 86 -15.90 -1.69 -13.47
C LYS A 86 -16.47 -0.33 -13.87
N LYS A 87 -17.56 0.13 -13.24
CA LYS A 87 -18.10 1.48 -13.47
C LYS A 87 -17.16 2.57 -12.95
N VAL A 88 -16.63 2.40 -11.74
CA VAL A 88 -15.67 3.32 -11.10
C VAL A 88 -14.37 3.47 -11.91
N GLU A 89 -13.92 2.41 -12.57
CA GLU A 89 -12.80 2.47 -13.51
C GLU A 89 -13.20 3.16 -14.82
N ALA A 90 -14.31 2.76 -15.43
CA ALA A 90 -14.75 3.27 -16.73
C ALA A 90 -15.10 4.77 -16.72
N ASP A 91 -15.64 5.29 -15.62
CA ASP A 91 -15.99 6.72 -15.48
C ASP A 91 -14.82 7.59 -14.97
N GLY A 92 -13.64 6.99 -14.77
CA GLY A 92 -12.43 7.65 -14.30
C GLY A 92 -12.44 8.02 -12.81
N THR A 93 -13.44 7.60 -12.04
CA THR A 93 -13.51 7.86 -10.60
C THR A 93 -12.31 7.27 -9.86
N TRP A 94 -11.85 6.08 -10.24
CA TRP A 94 -10.66 5.47 -9.65
C TRP A 94 -9.43 6.40 -9.75
N ALA A 95 -9.16 6.94 -10.94
CA ALA A 95 -8.03 7.83 -11.19
C ALA A 95 -8.14 9.14 -10.41
N LYS A 96 -9.35 9.71 -10.31
CA LYS A 96 -9.65 10.91 -9.51
C LYS A 96 -9.38 10.66 -8.03
N LEU A 97 -9.87 9.54 -7.49
CA LEU A 97 -9.67 9.18 -6.08
C LEU A 97 -8.19 8.97 -5.77
N TRP A 98 -7.43 8.29 -6.64
CA TRP A 98 -5.99 8.15 -6.45
C TRP A 98 -5.27 9.51 -6.45
N THR A 99 -5.65 10.40 -7.37
CA THR A 99 -5.05 11.73 -7.50
C THR A 99 -5.27 12.56 -6.24
N ILE A 100 -6.48 12.54 -5.68
CA ILE A 100 -6.83 13.31 -4.48
C ILE A 100 -6.20 12.71 -3.22
N SER A 101 -6.20 11.38 -3.10
CA SER A 101 -5.75 10.71 -1.88
C SER A 101 -4.23 10.59 -1.78
N ILE A 102 -3.54 10.31 -2.89
CA ILE A 102 -2.10 10.04 -2.90
C ILE A 102 -1.36 11.08 -3.75
N GLY A 103 -1.77 11.28 -5.00
CA GLY A 103 -1.01 12.09 -5.96
C GLY A 103 -0.75 13.52 -5.47
N GLN A 104 -1.80 14.27 -5.17
CA GLN A 104 -1.72 15.65 -4.67
C GLN A 104 -1.00 15.78 -3.33
N ARG A 105 -1.04 14.72 -2.50
CA ARG A 105 -0.42 14.72 -1.16
C ARG A 105 1.05 14.33 -1.16
N THR A 106 1.49 13.59 -2.18
CA THR A 106 2.87 13.11 -2.32
C THR A 106 3.63 13.81 -3.44
N GLY A 107 2.96 14.64 -4.24
CA GLY A 107 3.51 15.25 -5.46
C GLY A 107 3.59 14.28 -6.65
N SER A 108 3.06 13.06 -6.52
CA SER A 108 3.06 12.08 -7.60
C SER A 108 1.99 12.43 -8.65
N THR A 109 2.40 12.49 -9.92
CA THR A 109 1.52 12.72 -11.07
C THR A 109 1.24 11.45 -11.86
N ALA A 110 1.93 10.35 -11.55
CA ALA A 110 1.80 9.07 -12.23
C ALA A 110 0.65 8.26 -11.64
N VAL A 111 -0.54 8.44 -12.19
CA VAL A 111 -1.73 7.65 -11.84
C VAL A 111 -1.47 6.18 -12.24
N PRO A 112 -1.52 5.20 -11.32
CA PRO A 112 -1.25 3.81 -11.63
C PRO A 112 -2.37 3.19 -12.48
N THR A 113 -2.13 2.01 -13.04
CA THR A 113 -3.22 1.20 -13.60
C THR A 113 -3.98 0.52 -12.45
N PRO A 114 -5.33 0.55 -12.42
CA PRO A 114 -6.09 -0.18 -11.42
C PRO A 114 -5.83 -1.70 -11.52
N PRO A 115 -5.95 -2.45 -10.40
CA PRO A 115 -5.86 -3.91 -10.43
C PRO A 115 -6.94 -4.54 -11.31
N ALA A 116 -6.65 -5.71 -11.88
CA ALA A 116 -7.63 -6.42 -12.70
C ALA A 116 -8.87 -6.83 -11.87
N ILE A 117 -10.07 -6.52 -12.39
CA ILE A 117 -11.34 -6.96 -11.82
C ILE A 117 -11.76 -8.29 -12.47
N PRO A 118 -12.05 -9.34 -11.69
CA PRO A 118 -12.54 -10.62 -12.20
C PRO A 118 -13.89 -10.54 -12.95
#